data_AF-A0AAJ1YXU3-F1
#
_entry.id   AF-A0AAJ1YXU3-F1
#
_cell.length_a   1.000
_cell.length_b   1.000
_cell.length_c   1.000
_cell.angle_alpha   90.00
_cell.angle_beta   90.00
_cell.angle_gamma   90.00
#
_symmetry.space_group_name_H-M   'P 1'
#
loop_
_entity.id
_entity.type
_entity.pdbx_description
1 polymer ?
#
loop_
_entity_poly.entity_id
_entity_poly.type
_entity_poly.pdbx_seq_one_letter_code
_entity_poly.pdbx_strand_id
1 'polypeptide(L)' 'MKTEKPVMECNYDDADQLRSLVKCAEELLSMGASIKIYEEEEWITLEMVRNLIGTIEGIAKDREAIDNVMFRDDSDE' A
#
# COMPACT_ATOMS: atom_id res chain seq x y z
N MET A 1 3.72 3.12 26.17
CA MET A 1 4.78 2.25 25.63
C MET A 1 6.00 3.11 25.33
N LYS A 2 7.24 2.59 25.46
CA LYS A 2 8.44 3.32 24.97
C LYS A 2 8.29 3.43 23.47
N THR A 3 8.03 4.64 22.97
CA THR A 3 7.90 4.94 21.55
C THR A 3 9.27 4.79 20.91
N GLU A 4 9.57 3.59 20.40
CA GLU A 4 10.67 3.43 19.46
C GLU A 4 10.40 4.41 18.31
N LYS A 5 11.32 5.35 18.08
CA LYS A 5 11.11 6.40 17.09
C LYS A 5 11.02 5.73 15.71
N PRO A 6 9.92 5.89 14.96
CA PRO A 6 9.81 5.31 13.63
C PRO A 6 10.92 5.86 12.74
N VAL A 7 11.59 4.97 12.02
CA VAL A 7 12.64 5.33 11.05
C VAL A 7 12.01 5.88 9.77
N MET A 8 10.81 5.40 9.45
CA MET A 8 10.03 5.78 8.29
C MET A 8 8.55 5.77 8.68
N GLU A 9 7.83 6.81 8.30
CA GLU A 9 6.36 6.88 8.39
C GLU A 9 5.82 6.99 6.97
N CYS A 10 4.74 6.27 6.68
CA CYS A 10 4.10 6.25 5.37
C CYS A 10 2.58 6.22 5.54
N ASN A 11 1.86 6.79 4.57
CA ASN A 11 0.42 6.67 4.49
C ASN A 11 0.03 5.29 3.93
N TYR A 12 -0.82 4.55 4.65
CA TYR A 12 -1.29 3.22 4.23
C TYR A 12 -2.33 3.28 3.10
N ASP A 13 -2.97 4.43 2.87
CA ASP A 13 -3.90 4.64 1.75
C ASP A 13 -3.18 4.98 0.42
N ASP A 14 -1.87 5.21 0.46
CA ASP A 14 -1.06 5.63 -0.69
C ASP A 14 -0.20 4.47 -1.20
N ALA A 15 -0.63 3.86 -2.30
CA ALA A 15 0.06 2.73 -2.92
C ALA A 15 1.52 3.04 -3.32
N ASP A 16 1.85 4.28 -3.72
CA ASP A 16 3.21 4.65 -4.11
C ASP A 16 4.13 4.76 -2.88
N GLN A 17 3.61 5.26 -1.76
CA GLN A 17 4.33 5.26 -0.49
C GLN A 17 4.53 3.84 0.05
N LEU A 18 3.51 2.98 -0.03
CA LEU A 18 3.63 1.58 0.36
C LEU A 18 4.64 0.83 -0.51
N ARG A 19 4.70 1.08 -1.83
CA ARG A 19 5.73 0.53 -2.73
C ARG A 19 7.13 0.97 -2.32
N SER A 20 7.28 2.23 -1.94
CA SER A 20 8.56 2.77 -1.45
C SER A 20 8.97 2.11 -0.13
N LEU A 21 8.02 1.90 0.79
CA LEU A 21 8.25 1.15 2.03
C LEU A 21 8.73 -0.27 1.74
N VAL A 22 8.06 -0.99 0.84
CA VAL A 22 8.42 -2.37 0.48
C VAL A 22 9.85 -2.43 -0.07
N LYS A 23 10.20 -1.51 -0.99
CA LYS A 23 11.54 -1.45 -1.56
C LYS A 23 12.61 -1.15 -0.50
N CYS A 24 12.38 -0.17 0.36
CA CYS A 24 13.31 0.15 1.45
C CYS A 24 13.45 -1.03 2.42
N ALA A 25 12.36 -1.72 2.73
CA ALA A 25 12.38 -2.88 3.60
C ALA A 25 13.18 -4.05 2.99
N GLU A 26 13.00 -4.32 1.69
CA GLU A 26 13.77 -5.34 0.98
C GLU A 26 15.26 -5.04 0.93
N GLU A 27 15.64 -3.79 0.65
CA GLU A 27 17.04 -3.35 0.65
C GLU A 27 17.67 -3.52 2.04
N LEU A 28 16.99 -3.08 3.10
CA LEU A 28 17.45 -3.23 4.47
C LEU A 28 17.56 -4.70 4.91
N LEU A 29 16.58 -5.54 4.55
CA LEU A 29 16.63 -6.99 4.79
C LEU A 29 17.81 -7.62 4.04
N SER A 30 18.06 -7.22 2.79
CA SER A 30 19.20 -7.68 2.00
C SER A 30 20.55 -7.27 2.60
N MET A 31 20.61 -6.18 3.36
CA MET A 31 21.79 -5.76 4.11
C MET A 31 21.94 -6.49 5.45
N GLY A 32 21.00 -7.38 5.80
CA GLY A 32 21.00 -8.14 7.05
C GLY A 32 20.35 -7.42 8.23
N ALA A 33 19.63 -6.32 7.99
CA ALA A 33 18.86 -5.66 9.04
C ALA A 33 17.60 -6.46 9.39
N SER A 34 17.17 -6.39 10.65
CA SER A 34 15.86 -6.86 11.08
C SER A 34 14.88 -5.68 11.09
N ILE A 35 13.74 -5.86 10.42
CA ILE A 35 12.74 -4.80 10.27
C ILE A 35 11.47 -5.20 10.99
N LYS A 36 10.85 -4.25 11.66
CA LYS A 36 9.51 -4.39 12.23
C LYS A 36 8.64 -3.30 11.63
N ILE A 37 7.49 -3.70 11.10
CA ILE A 37 6.52 -2.79 10.50
C ILE A 37 5.32 -2.75 11.43
N TYR A 38 4.85 -1.54 11.69
CA TYR A 38 3.74 -1.28 12.57
C TYR A 38 2.65 -0.55 11.79
N GLU A 39 1.43 -1.01 11.93
CA GLU A 39 0.23 -0.25 11.59
C GLU A 39 -0.41 0.16 12.92
N GLU A 40 -0.43 1.46 13.20
CA GLU A 40 -0.82 2.00 14.51
C GLU A 40 -0.04 1.34 15.67
N GLU A 41 -0.68 0.40 16.39
CA GLU A 41 -0.08 -0.35 17.51
C GLU A 41 0.11 -1.84 17.22
N GLU A 42 -0.26 -2.32 16.03
CA GLU A 42 -0.17 -3.73 15.62
C GLU A 42 1.03 -4.02 14.71
N TRP A 43 1.63 -5.20 14.90
CA TRP A 43 2.73 -5.67 14.06
C TRP A 43 2.18 -6.31 12.80
N ILE A 44 2.62 -5.80 11.65
CA ILE A 44 2.23 -6.34 10.36
C ILE A 44 3.43 -6.93 9.62
N THR A 45 3.15 -7.84 8.69
CA THR A 45 4.18 -8.44 7.85
C THR A 45 4.39 -7.64 6.57
N LEU A 46 5.57 -7.76 5.96
CA LEU A 46 5.82 -7.16 4.64
C LEU A 46 4.86 -7.71 3.56
N GLU A 47 4.40 -8.96 3.72
CA GLU A 47 3.40 -9.55 2.84
C GLU A 47 2.03 -8.86 2.95
N MET A 48 1.60 -8.51 4.17
CA MET A 48 0.39 -7.71 4.38
C MET A 48 0.47 -6.37 3.67
N VAL A 49 1.62 -5.69 3.73
CA VAL A 49 1.86 -4.44 2.99
C VAL A 49 1.69 -4.63 1.48
N ARG A 50 2.23 -5.72 0.91
CA ARG A 50 2.06 -6.04 -0.51
C ARG A 50 0.60 -6.30 -0.89
N ASN A 51 -0.16 -6.97 -0.01
CA ASN A 51 -1.58 -7.21 -0.21
C ASN A 51 -2.40 -5.91 -0.17
N LEU A 52 -2.04 -4.97 0.70
CA LEU A 52 -2.67 -3.64 0.77
C LEU A 52 -2.47 -2.88 -0.54
N ILE A 53 -1.24 -2.85 -1.09
CA ILE A 53 -0.96 -2.25 -2.40
C ILE A 53 -1.87 -2.85 -3.48
N GLY A 54 -1.95 -4.18 -3.55
CA GLY A 54 -2.80 -4.86 -4.52
C GLY A 54 -4.29 -4.55 -4.36
N THR A 55 -4.74 -4.36 -3.12
CA THR A 55 -6.14 -3.99 -2.81
C THR A 55 -6.45 -2.58 -3.29
N ILE A 56 -5.58 -1.61 -3.00
CA ILE A 56 -5.73 -0.21 -3.44
C ILE A 56 -5.77 -0.13 -4.97
N GLU A 57 -4.87 -0.83 -5.65
CA GLU A 57 -4.85 -0.89 -7.12
C GLU A 57 -6.10 -1.58 -7.69
N GLY A 58 -6.60 -2.63 -7.04
CA GLY A 58 -7.82 -3.31 -7.41
C GLY A 58 -9.03 -2.38 -7.33
N ILE A 59 -9.18 -1.65 -6.22
CA ILE A 59 -10.26 -0.66 -6.03
C ILE A 59 -10.19 0.44 -7.10
N ALA A 60 -8.99 0.93 -7.41
CA ALA A 60 -8.81 1.94 -8.45
C ALA A 60 -9.27 1.43 -9.84
N LYS A 61 -8.95 0.17 -10.18
CA LYS A 61 -9.40 -0.47 -11.42
C LYS A 61 -10.90 -0.72 -11.45
N ASP A 62 -11.46 -1.21 -10.35
CA ASP A 62 -12.90 -1.45 -10.25
C ASP A 62 -13.69 -0.15 -10.38
N ARG A 63 -13.18 0.95 -9.82
CA ARG A 63 -13.75 2.28 -9.99
C ARG A 63 -13.71 2.75 -11.43
N GLU A 64 -12.58 2.60 -12.12
CA GLU A 64 -12.45 2.92 -13.54
C GLU A 64 -13.42 2.09 -14.40
N ALA A 65 -13.59 0.80 -14.07
CA ALA A 65 -14.54 -0.06 -14.76
C ALA A 65 -15.99 0.40 -14.60
N ILE A 66 -16.38 0.82 -13.39
CA ILE A 66 -17.72 1.37 -13.11
C ILE A 66 -17.94 2.69 -13.86
N ASP A 67 -16.97 3.60 -13.81
CA ASP A 67 -17.05 4.88 -14.53
C ASP A 67 -17.17 4.65 -16.03
N ASN A 68 -16.36 3.75 -16.61
CA ASN A 68 -16.45 3.41 -18.04
C ASN A 68 -17.80 2.79 -18.42
N VAL A 69 -18.46 2.05 -17.53
CA VAL A 69 -19.83 1.54 -17.78
C VAL A 69 -20.85 2.67 -17.69
N MET A 70 -20.75 3.57 -16.70
CA MET A 70 -21.67 4.69 -16.54
C MET A 70 -21.62 5.70 -17.70
N PHE A 71 -20.43 5.95 -18.27
CA PHE A 71 -20.25 6.93 -19.36
C PHE A 71 -20.33 6.33 -20.77
N ARG A 72 -20.62 5.03 -20.92
CA ARG A 72 -20.76 4.38 -22.23
C ARG A 72 -22.17 4.45 -22.82
N ASP A 73 -23.17 4.93 -22.08
CA ASP A 73 -24.58 4.92 -22.50
C ASP A 73 -25.09 6.26 -23.09
N ASP A 74 -24.30 7.33 -23.10
CA ASP A 74 -24.71 8.65 -23.64
C ASP A 74 -24.04 9.01 -24.99
N SER A 75 -23.77 8.03 -25.86
CA SER A 75 -23.23 8.29 -27.21
C SER A 75 -23.90 7.50 -28.34
N ASP A 76 -24.98 6.78 -28.05
CA ASP A 76 -25.80 6.09 -29.04
C ASP A 76 -27.26 6.62 -29.01
N GLU A 77 -27.46 7.94 -29.19
CA GLU A 77 -28.66 8.50 -29.87
C GLU A 77 -28.48 9.94 -30.36
#